data_AF-A0AAN6KD72-F1
#
_entry.id   AF-A0AAN6KD72-F1
#
_cell.length_a   1.000
_cell.length_b   1.000
_cell.length_c   1.000
_cell.angle_alpha   90.00
_cell.angle_beta   90.00
_cell.angle_gamma   90.00
#
_symmetry.space_group_name_H-M   'P 1'
#
loop_
_entity.id
_entity.type
_entity.pdbx_description
1 polymer ?
#
loop_
_entity_poly.entity_id
_entity_poly.type
_entity_poly.pdbx_seq_one_letter_code
_entity_poly.pdbx_strand_id
1 'polypeptide(L)'
;MTTDAVSTAVLKRCADKVGAKLQVFQIRNDSRSGGTVGPMLSSMTGIRAVDAGIPQLSMHSIRATTGSLDPGLGVLMFKGFLGGFEEVDREFRE
;
A
#
# COMPACT_ATOMS: atom_id res chain seq x y z
N MET A 1 6.51 2.09 9.23
CA MET A 1 6.00 1.48 7.99
C MET A 1 6.98 0.41 7.54
N THR A 2 6.50 -0.64 6.90
CA THR A 2 7.30 -1.78 6.39
C THR A 2 7.70 -1.60 4.92
N THR A 3 7.12 -0.63 4.22
CA THR A 3 7.41 -0.36 2.81
C THR A 3 8.92 -0.15 2.57
N ASP A 4 9.47 -0.93 1.63
CA ASP A 4 10.85 -0.84 1.17
C ASP A 4 10.89 -0.68 -0.36
N ALA A 5 12.09 -0.60 -0.94
CA ALA A 5 12.25 -0.41 -2.38
C ALA A 5 11.67 -1.56 -3.21
N VAL A 6 11.81 -2.81 -2.76
CA VAL A 6 11.36 -4.00 -3.50
C VAL A 6 9.85 -4.14 -3.39
N SER A 7 9.29 -3.98 -2.19
CA SER A 7 7.84 -4.06 -1.97
C SER A 7 7.09 -2.92 -2.68
N THR A 8 7.71 -1.74 -2.79
CA THR A 8 7.22 -0.64 -3.64
C THR A 8 7.21 -1.02 -5.11
N ALA A 9 8.29 -1.60 -5.63
CA ALA A 9 8.39 -2.00 -7.03
C ALA A 9 7.36 -3.07 -7.40
N VAL A 10 7.20 -4.09 -6.55
CA VAL A 10 6.18 -5.15 -6.74
C VAL A 10 4.76 -4.58 -6.74
N LEU A 11 4.42 -3.73 -5.76
CA LEU A 11 3.08 -3.13 -5.70
C LEU A 11 2.81 -2.22 -6.90
N LYS A 12 3.80 -1.43 -7.32
CA LYS A 12 3.72 -0.56 -8.51
C LYS A 12 3.51 -1.37 -9.77
N ARG A 13 4.26 -2.45 -9.95
CA ARG A 13 4.13 -3.36 -11.10
C ARG A 13 2.75 -4.01 -11.14
N CYS A 14 2.19 -4.43 -10.00
CA CYS A 14 0.81 -4.92 -9.92
C CYS A 14 -0.21 -3.83 -10.31
N ALA A 15 0.00 -2.58 -9.88
CA ALA A 15 -0.88 -1.46 -10.22
C ALA A 15 -0.88 -1.17 -11.72
N ASP A 16 0.29 -1.17 -12.35
CA ASP A 16 0.45 -0.88 -13.78
C ASP A 16 -0.31 -1.90 -14.66
N LYS A 17 -0.34 -3.18 -14.26
CA LYS A 17 -1.06 -4.24 -14.98
C LYS A 17 -2.58 -4.04 -15.01
N VAL A 18 -3.14 -3.30 -14.04
CA VAL A 18 -4.58 -3.01 -13.97
C VAL A 18 -4.90 -1.53 -14.23
N GLY A 19 -3.91 -0.74 -14.67
CA GLY A 19 -4.08 0.69 -14.91
C GLY A 19 -4.39 1.50 -13.64
N ALA A 20 -4.09 0.98 -12.46
CA ALA A 20 -4.31 1.69 -11.20
C ALA A 20 -3.21 2.74 -10.96
N LYS A 21 -3.59 3.87 -10.37
CA LYS A 21 -2.67 4.96 -10.05
C LYS A 21 -2.32 4.93 -8.56
N LEU A 22 -1.06 4.69 -8.25
CA LEU A 22 -0.53 4.82 -6.89
C LEU A 22 -0.16 6.27 -6.58
N GLN A 23 -0.27 6.63 -5.31
CA GLN A 23 0.18 7.89 -4.73
C GLN A 23 1.14 7.59 -3.58
N VAL A 24 2.11 8.47 -3.36
CA VAL A 24 3.11 8.31 -2.28
C VAL A 24 2.72 9.18 -1.09
N PHE A 25 2.79 8.60 0.10
CA PHE A 25 2.65 9.33 1.35
C PHE A 25 3.90 9.13 2.21
N GLN A 26 4.53 10.23 2.57
CA GLN A 26 5.58 10.28 3.58
C GLN A 26 5.45 11.61 4.32
N ILE A 27 5.61 11.56 5.64
CA ILE A 27 5.63 12.77 6.45
C ILE A 27 6.89 13.60 6.17
N ARG A 28 6.84 14.90 6.49
CA ARG A 28 8.05 15.72 6.53
C ARG A 28 9.02 15.21 7.60
N ASN A 29 10.31 15.43 7.39
CA ASN A 29 11.38 15.02 8.31
C ASN A 29 11.24 15.61 9.71
N ASP A 30 10.59 16.76 9.86
CA ASP A 30 10.35 17.45 11.12
C ASP A 30 8.96 17.20 11.73
N SER A 31 8.25 16.17 11.24
CA SER A 31 6.92 15.80 11.71
C SER A 31 6.91 14.43 12.42
N ARG A 32 5.79 14.09 13.07
CA ARG A 32 5.58 12.78 13.68
C ARG A 32 4.73 11.90 12.77
N SER A 33 5.07 10.62 12.71
CA SER A 33 4.27 9.61 12.00
C SER A 33 3.48 8.78 13.00
N GLY A 34 2.27 8.39 12.62
CA GLY A 34 1.59 7.27 13.27
C GLY A 34 2.26 5.94 12.93
N GLY A 35 1.72 4.86 13.50
CA GLY A 35 2.13 3.48 13.23
C GLY A 35 1.03 2.67 12.55
N THR A 36 1.40 1.49 12.06
CA THR A 36 0.50 0.47 11.51
C THR A 36 0.90 -0.90 12.07
N VAL A 37 0.12 -1.94 11.75
CA VAL A 37 0.45 -3.32 12.11
C VAL A 37 1.55 -3.94 11.24
N GLY A 38 1.90 -3.30 10.11
CA GLY A 38 2.85 -3.83 9.12
C GLY A 38 4.19 -4.29 9.72
N PRO A 39 4.88 -3.45 10.52
CA PRO A 39 6.17 -3.84 11.10
C PRO A 39 6.07 -5.04 12.04
N MET A 40 5.00 -5.11 12.83
CA MET A 40 4.78 -6.25 13.74
C MET A 40 4.54 -7.54 12.95
N LEU A 41 3.68 -7.51 11.94
CA LEU A 41 3.38 -8.70 11.12
C LEU A 41 4.61 -9.19 10.36
N SER A 42 5.35 -8.28 9.71
CA SER A 42 6.54 -8.64 8.93
C SER A 42 7.66 -9.17 9.82
N SER A 43 7.89 -8.56 10.99
CA SER A 43 8.89 -9.04 11.95
C SER A 43 8.56 -10.42 12.51
N MET A 44 7.28 -10.73 12.75
CA MET A 44 6.88 -12.04 13.28
C MET A 44 6.88 -13.16 12.23
N THR A 45 6.61 -12.82 10.97
CA THR A 45 6.45 -13.82 9.89
C THR A 45 7.71 -13.99 9.04
N GLY A 46 8.60 -12.99 9.03
CA GLY A 46 9.73 -12.93 8.09
C GLY A 46 9.29 -12.63 6.64
N ILE A 47 8.02 -12.31 6.41
CA ILE A 47 7.48 -12.03 5.07
C ILE A 47 7.65 -10.54 4.76
N ARG A 48 8.16 -10.23 3.57
CA ARG A 48 8.22 -8.86 3.04
C ARG A 48 6.81 -8.28 2.94
N ALA A 49 6.62 -7.06 3.42
CA ALA A 49 5.32 -6.39 3.36
C ALA A 49 5.43 -4.95 2.82
N VAL A 50 4.28 -4.39 2.44
CA VAL A 50 4.12 -2.99 2.02
C VAL A 50 2.93 -2.40 2.77
N ASP A 51 3.10 -1.19 3.32
CA ASP A 51 1.98 -0.42 3.88
C ASP A 51 1.36 0.41 2.75
N ALA A 52 0.09 0.17 2.44
CA ALA A 52 -0.70 0.90 1.46
C ALA A 52 -2.14 1.05 1.93
N GLY A 53 -2.81 2.11 1.48
CA GLY A 53 -4.19 2.38 1.85
C GLY A 53 -4.80 3.53 1.07
N ILE A 54 -6.10 3.73 1.29
CA ILE A 54 -6.86 4.84 0.73
C ILE A 54 -6.63 6.11 1.58
N PRO A 55 -6.31 7.27 0.96
CA PRO A 55 -6.21 8.52 1.69
C PRO A 55 -7.57 8.96 2.25
N GLN A 56 -7.55 9.51 3.46
CA GLN A 56 -8.73 10.10 4.09
C GLN A 56 -8.34 11.38 4.83
N LEU A 57 -9.32 12.24 5.06
CA LEU A 57 -9.20 13.42 5.91
C LEU A 57 -9.85 13.16 7.27
N SER A 58 -9.35 13.87 8.29
CA SER A 58 -9.86 13.81 9.67
C SER A 58 -9.79 12.40 10.29
N MET A 59 -8.68 11.69 10.06
CA MET A 59 -8.42 10.40 10.69
C MET A 59 -8.54 10.50 12.23
N HIS A 60 -9.24 9.54 12.84
CA HIS A 60 -9.63 9.50 14.27
C HIS A 60 -10.73 10.50 14.70
N SER A 61 -11.38 11.21 13.78
CA SER A 61 -12.61 11.95 14.07
C SER A 61 -13.80 11.01 14.29
N ILE A 62 -14.84 11.47 15.00
CA ILE A 62 -16.16 10.80 15.05
C ILE A 62 -16.80 10.72 13.65
N ARG A 63 -16.38 11.59 12.72
CA ARG A 63 -16.83 11.61 11.32
C ARG A 63 -15.67 11.99 10.39
N ALA A 64 -15.04 11.00 9.79
CA ALA A 64 -13.99 11.17 8.77
C ALA A 64 -14.58 11.26 7.35
N THR A 65 -13.74 11.53 6.35
CA THR A 65 -14.17 11.57 4.93
C THR A 65 -13.04 11.13 3.98
N THR A 66 -13.41 10.59 2.82
CA THR A 66 -12.51 10.14 1.74
C THR A 66 -13.13 10.49 0.39
N GLY A 67 -12.38 10.42 -0.70
CA GLY A 67 -12.91 10.70 -2.03
C GLY A 67 -14.00 9.69 -2.41
N SER A 68 -15.04 10.17 -3.11
CA SER A 68 -16.19 9.32 -3.48
C SER A 68 -15.81 8.14 -4.38
N LEU A 69 -14.71 8.25 -5.14
CA LEU A 69 -14.20 7.19 -6.02
C LEU A 69 -13.18 6.27 -5.32
N ASP A 70 -12.55 6.71 -4.24
CA ASP A 70 -11.42 6.01 -3.62
C ASP A 70 -11.75 4.57 -3.18
N PRO A 71 -12.94 4.25 -2.65
CA PRO A 71 -13.31 2.86 -2.36
C PRO A 71 -13.28 1.96 -3.59
N GLY A 72 -13.80 2.43 -4.73
CA GLY A 72 -13.80 1.66 -5.99
C GLY A 72 -12.40 1.49 -6.57
N LEU A 73 -11.58 2.55 -6.50
CA LEU A 73 -10.17 2.50 -6.90
C LEU A 73 -9.35 1.56 -6.00
N GLY A 74 -9.65 1.52 -4.70
CA GLY A 74 -9.04 0.59 -3.76
C GLY A 74 -9.38 -0.86 -4.08
N VAL A 75 -10.64 -1.16 -4.43
CA VAL A 75 -11.05 -2.50 -4.88
C VAL A 75 -10.31 -2.91 -6.15
N LEU A 76 -10.20 -2.02 -7.14
CA LEU A 76 -9.44 -2.29 -8.36
C LEU A 76 -7.98 -2.64 -8.03
N MET A 77 -7.34 -1.86 -7.16
CA MET A 77 -5.94 -2.05 -6.79
C MET A 77 -5.71 -3.36 -6.03
N PHE A 78 -6.52 -3.66 -5.01
CA PHE A 78 -6.34 -4.89 -4.23
C PHE A 78 -6.70 -6.15 -5.04
N LYS A 79 -7.69 -6.08 -5.93
CA LYS A 79 -7.97 -7.16 -6.88
C LYS A 79 -6.80 -7.38 -7.84
N GLY A 80 -6.21 -6.30 -8.36
CA GLY A 80 -5.02 -6.36 -9.20
C GLY A 80 -3.81 -6.96 -8.49
N PHE A 81 -3.59 -6.59 -7.22
CA PHE A 81 -2.55 -7.17 -6.39
C PHE A 81 -2.78 -8.68 -6.16
N LEU A 82 -3.94 -9.08 -5.63
CA LEU A 82 -4.21 -10.49 -5.32
C LEU A 82 -4.22 -11.39 -6.56
N GLY A 83 -4.66 -10.87 -7.71
CA GLY A 83 -4.66 -11.62 -8.97
C GLY A 83 -3.33 -11.63 -9.71
N GLY A 84 -2.45 -10.65 -9.47
CA GLY A 84 -1.19 -10.46 -10.21
C GLY A 84 0.09 -10.71 -9.42
N PHE A 85 0.01 -10.82 -8.10
CA PHE A 85 1.18 -10.83 -7.22
C PHE A 85 2.17 -11.95 -7.54
N GLU A 86 1.73 -13.20 -7.70
CA GLU A 86 2.64 -14.33 -7.94
C GLU A 86 3.39 -14.24 -9.27
N GLU A 87 2.76 -13.66 -10.30
CA GLU A 87 3.42 -13.42 -11.58
C GLU A 87 4.48 -12.32 -11.43
N VAL A 88 4.11 -11.22 -10.78
CA VAL A 88 5.01 -10.08 -10.56
C VAL A 88 6.17 -10.45 -9.64
N ASP A 89 5.93 -11.16 -8.52
CA ASP A 89 6.97 -11.55 -7.57
C ASP A 89 8.03 -12.45 -8.24
N ARG A 90 7.64 -13.28 -9.22
CA ARG A 90 8.58 -14.07 -10.02
C ARG A 90 9.52 -13.21 -10.86
N GLU A 91 9.09 -12.03 -11.34
CA GLU A 91 9.95 -11.10 -12.08
C GLU A 91 11.15 -10.59 -11.24
N PHE A 92 11.07 -10.67 -9.90
CA PHE A 92 12.09 -10.17 -8.97
C PHE A 92 12.93 -11.29 -8.30
N ARG A 93 12.76 -12.55 -8.73
CA ARG A 93 13.48 -13.71 -8.18
C ARG A 93 14.70 -14.13 -9.03
N GLU A 94 14.90 -13.52 -10.19
CA GLU A 94 16.11 -13.63 -11.02
C GLU A 94 17.13 -12.54 -10.66
#